data_AF-A0A4W4E6G3-F1
#
_entry.id   AF-A0A4W4E6G3-F1
#
_cell.length_a   1.000
_cell.length_b   1.000
_cell.length_c   1.000
_cell.angle_alpha   90.00
_cell.angle_beta   90.00
_cell.angle_gamma   90.00
#
_symmetry.space_group_name_H-M   'P 1'
#
loop_
_entity.id
_entity.type
_entity.pdbx_description
1 polymer ?
#
loop_
_entity_poly.entity_id
_entity_poly.type
_entity_poly.pdbx_seq_one_letter_code
_entity_poly.pdbx_strand_id
1 'polypeptide(L)'
;MIHIFSESNGVCSTWGNYQIKTFDGDIFQLQSTCNHILASQCRSNYEGFNIQLRRQTQNNETTIMKVTMKLEGTIVELTSSAINVNGETITVPYNGPGVFIEKISYYLTVKATMGVTAIWNLDDAFMVELNQKYKNQTCGLCGDFNGVPIYNEFIKDGVNLSAPDYGNLWKMDDPTEHCEEQAAIVNDNCGDEVPKATLASYEYRVNHFSNCSAAVSVESFVKVCMKDLCQCNTTSGFSCLCQTIAEYSRQCAYAGGVPENWRKKDFCSMSCPASMVYMECGNPCIDTCSNSEKKDCTQHCIDGCFCPPGTVFDDVTKSGCIPLSECSCTHGGKVYASGESYTTSCGSKCTCNGGQWNCTEKNCPATCSLQGGAHFITYDGKPYTFHGDCTYVLSKVC
;
A
#
# COMPACT_ATOMS: atom_id res chain seq x y z
N MET A 1 7.79 -29.24 -17.01
CA MET A 1 7.09 -27.95 -16.93
C MET A 1 8.11 -26.97 -16.40
N ILE A 2 8.64 -26.10 -17.26
CA ILE A 2 9.70 -25.15 -16.89
C ILE A 2 9.02 -24.06 -16.06
N HIS A 3 9.27 -24.02 -14.76
CA HIS A 3 8.97 -22.84 -13.96
C HIS A 3 9.83 -21.71 -14.51
N ILE A 4 9.24 -20.84 -15.31
CA ILE A 4 9.82 -19.53 -15.61
C ILE A 4 9.81 -18.82 -14.25
N PHE A 5 10.97 -18.76 -13.59
CA PHE A 5 11.18 -17.78 -12.54
C PHE A 5 11.02 -16.43 -13.22
N SER A 6 9.84 -15.82 -13.08
CA SER A 6 9.70 -14.38 -13.26
C SER A 6 10.69 -13.78 -12.26
N GLU A 7 11.78 -13.23 -12.77
CA GLU A 7 12.83 -12.65 -11.94
C GLU A 7 12.18 -11.60 -11.00
N SER A 8 12.23 -11.83 -9.68
CA SER A 8 11.46 -11.06 -8.69
C SER A 8 12.03 -9.67 -8.41
N ASN A 9 11.16 -8.66 -8.25
CA ASN A 9 11.54 -7.33 -7.76
C ASN A 9 12.27 -7.41 -6.40
N GLY A 10 13.11 -6.41 -6.11
CA GLY A 10 13.84 -6.34 -4.84
C GLY A 10 12.97 -5.69 -3.76
N VAL A 11 12.97 -6.26 -2.55
CA VAL A 11 12.25 -5.69 -1.40
C VAL A 11 13.18 -5.41 -0.24
N CYS A 12 13.18 -4.15 0.18
CA CYS A 12 13.75 -3.70 1.43
C CYS A 12 12.62 -3.32 2.39
N SER A 13 12.78 -3.63 3.67
CA SER A 13 11.79 -3.25 4.69
C SER A 13 12.44 -2.78 5.98
N THR A 14 11.72 -1.94 6.72
CA THR A 14 12.03 -1.60 8.10
C THR A 14 10.77 -1.71 8.94
N TRP A 15 10.88 -2.23 10.16
CA TRP A 15 9.74 -2.46 11.04
C TRP A 15 10.15 -2.41 12.51
N GLY A 16 9.14 -2.35 13.39
CA GLY A 16 9.26 -2.50 14.83
C GLY A 16 10.38 -1.68 15.45
N ASN A 17 11.18 -2.33 16.30
CA ASN A 17 12.25 -1.71 17.07
C ASN A 17 13.53 -1.51 16.24
N TYR A 18 13.45 -0.67 15.21
CA TYR A 18 14.57 -0.27 14.34
C TYR A 18 15.18 -1.39 13.49
N GLN A 19 14.42 -2.43 13.17
CA GLN A 19 14.88 -3.50 12.30
C GLN A 19 14.87 -3.03 10.84
N ILE A 20 15.88 -3.43 10.08
CA ILE A 20 16.01 -3.17 8.64
C ILE A 20 16.42 -4.47 7.96
N LYS A 21 15.72 -4.81 6.88
CA LYS A 21 16.06 -5.87 5.95
C LYS A 21 16.48 -5.25 4.62
N THR A 22 17.68 -5.56 4.14
CA THR A 22 18.21 -5.09 2.84
C THR A 22 17.51 -5.76 1.66
N PHE A 23 17.72 -5.25 0.45
CA PHE A 23 17.21 -5.89 -0.78
C PHE A 23 17.71 -7.32 -0.97
N ASP A 24 18.91 -7.62 -0.46
CA ASP A 24 19.57 -8.91 -0.59
C ASP A 24 19.29 -9.83 0.60
N GLY A 25 18.60 -9.34 1.65
CA GLY A 25 18.01 -10.16 2.71
C GLY A 25 18.74 -10.13 4.06
N ASP A 26 19.81 -9.34 4.19
CA ASP A 26 20.46 -9.09 5.47
C ASP A 26 19.52 -8.35 6.41
N ILE A 27 19.44 -8.80 7.66
CA ILE A 27 18.68 -8.14 8.71
C ILE A 27 19.61 -7.59 9.78
N PHE A 28 19.50 -6.30 10.05
CA PHE A 28 20.26 -5.61 11.09
C PHE A 28 19.36 -4.62 11.84
N GLN A 29 19.85 -4.16 12.99
CA GLN A 29 19.15 -3.17 13.81
C GLN A 29 19.97 -1.88 13.87
N LEU A 30 19.32 -0.75 13.58
CA LEU A 30 19.93 0.58 13.65
C LEU A 30 19.11 1.51 14.56
N GLN A 31 19.45 1.52 15.85
CA GLN A 31 18.77 2.33 16.87
C GLN A 31 19.11 3.83 16.71
N SER A 32 18.53 4.48 15.70
CA SER A 32 18.78 5.89 15.40
C SER A 32 17.48 6.63 15.10
N THR A 33 17.33 7.81 15.69
CA THR A 33 16.21 8.75 15.45
C THR A 33 16.57 9.84 14.45
N CYS A 34 17.80 9.82 13.94
CA CYS A 34 18.24 10.72 12.87
C CYS A 34 17.60 10.34 11.54
N ASN A 35 17.62 11.29 10.61
CA ASN A 35 17.17 11.05 9.25
C ASN A 35 18.25 10.30 8.46
N HIS A 36 17.85 9.26 7.74
CA HIS A 36 18.75 8.43 6.94
C HIS A 36 18.21 8.21 5.54
N ILE A 37 19.12 8.06 4.59
CA ILE A 37 18.81 7.52 3.26
C ILE A 37 18.54 6.02 3.42
N LEU A 38 17.26 5.65 3.29
CA LEU A 38 16.86 4.25 3.29
C LEU A 38 17.29 3.59 1.97
N ALA A 39 16.96 4.20 0.84
CA ALA A 39 17.38 3.75 -0.49
C ALA A 39 17.51 4.93 -1.46
N SER A 40 18.55 4.93 -2.28
CA SER A 40 18.75 5.88 -3.38
C SER A 40 19.35 5.17 -4.61
N GLN A 41 19.19 5.75 -5.80
CA GLN A 41 19.89 5.34 -7.02
C GLN A 41 21.22 6.11 -7.14
N CYS A 42 22.33 5.42 -6.92
CA CYS A 42 23.64 6.07 -6.74
C CYS A 42 24.66 5.73 -7.83
N ARG A 43 24.52 4.59 -8.51
CA ARG A 43 25.47 4.14 -9.55
C ARG A 43 24.88 4.38 -10.96
N SER A 44 24.32 5.57 -11.15
CA SER A 44 23.73 6.07 -12.41
C SER A 44 24.20 7.51 -12.66
N ASN A 45 24.06 8.00 -13.89
CA ASN A 45 24.37 9.39 -14.23
C ASN A 45 23.40 10.41 -13.60
N TYR A 46 22.26 9.94 -13.11
CA TYR A 46 21.21 10.72 -12.48
C TYR A 46 20.62 9.94 -11.30
N GLU A 47 20.35 10.65 -10.20
CA GLU A 47 19.62 10.11 -9.04
C GLU A 47 18.12 10.09 -9.37
N GLY A 48 17.63 8.95 -9.84
CA GLY A 48 16.21 8.77 -10.17
C GLY A 48 15.30 8.82 -8.96
N PHE A 49 15.77 8.28 -7.83
CA PHE A 49 15.05 8.35 -6.57
C PHE A 49 15.97 8.50 -5.38
N ASN A 50 15.44 9.13 -4.32
CA ASN A 50 16.05 9.21 -3.00
C ASN A 50 14.94 9.09 -1.95
N ILE A 51 14.98 8.02 -1.16
CA ILE A 51 14.00 7.70 -0.11
C ILE A 51 14.69 7.83 1.23
N GLN A 52 14.16 8.72 2.06
CA GLN A 52 14.66 9.02 3.39
C GLN A 52 13.62 8.66 4.43
N LEU A 53 14.08 8.21 5.59
CA LEU A 53 13.22 7.81 6.68
C LEU A 53 13.79 8.33 7.99
N ARG A 54 12.90 8.92 8.79
CA ARG A 54 13.20 9.40 10.14
C ARG A 54 12.29 8.71 11.15
N ARG A 55 12.88 8.07 12.15
CA ARG A 55 12.17 7.43 13.26
C ARG A 55 12.04 8.36 14.46
N GLN A 56 11.05 8.06 15.30
CA GLN A 56 10.88 8.68 16.61
C GLN A 56 10.46 7.62 17.64
N THR A 57 10.62 7.97 18.91
CA THR A 57 10.07 7.19 20.02
C THR A 57 8.91 7.96 20.62
N GLN A 58 7.71 7.38 20.59
CA GLN A 58 6.51 7.95 21.18
C GLN A 58 5.96 6.94 22.20
N ASN A 59 5.78 7.36 23.46
CA ASN A 59 5.30 6.49 24.54
C ASN A 59 6.09 5.17 24.72
N ASN A 60 7.43 5.22 24.59
CA ASN A 60 8.34 4.05 24.59
C ASN A 60 8.13 3.06 23.43
N GLU A 61 7.37 3.43 22.40
CA GLU A 61 7.26 2.65 21.16
C GLU A 61 7.95 3.38 20.01
N THR A 62 8.67 2.61 19.19
CA THR A 62 9.36 3.12 18.01
C THR A 62 8.38 3.20 16.85
N THR A 63 8.27 4.37 16.23
CA THR A 63 7.42 4.60 15.05
C THR A 63 8.15 5.45 14.01
N ILE A 64 7.55 5.61 12.83
CA ILE A 64 8.09 6.43 11.75
C ILE A 64 7.51 7.85 11.86
N MET A 65 8.40 8.83 12.05
CA MET A 65 8.02 10.25 12.14
C MET A 65 7.70 10.83 10.76
N LYS A 66 8.60 10.57 9.79
CA LYS A 66 8.55 11.17 8.46
C LYS A 66 9.22 10.25 7.44
N VAL A 67 8.62 10.16 6.27
CA VAL A 67 9.25 9.61 5.07
C VAL A 67 9.31 10.71 4.01
N THR A 68 10.47 10.91 3.41
CA THR A 68 10.67 11.85 2.30
C THR A 68 11.13 11.07 1.08
N MET A 69 10.43 11.22 -0.05
CA MET A 69 10.77 10.57 -1.31
C MET A 69 10.93 11.61 -2.39
N LYS A 70 12.09 11.64 -3.02
CA LYS A 70 12.33 12.36 -4.28
C LYS A 70 12.21 11.34 -5.40
N LEU A 71 11.28 11.55 -6.32
CA LEU A 71 10.90 10.62 -7.39
C LEU A 71 10.81 11.38 -8.72
N GLU A 72 11.88 11.37 -9.53
CA GLU A 72 11.95 12.10 -10.83
C GLU A 72 11.56 13.59 -10.75
N GLY A 73 11.94 14.28 -9.67
CA GLY A 73 11.61 15.69 -9.48
C GLY A 73 10.26 15.94 -8.77
N THR A 74 9.47 14.90 -8.50
CA THR A 74 8.35 14.98 -7.57
C THR A 74 8.84 14.69 -6.16
N ILE A 75 8.53 15.57 -5.20
CA ILE A 75 8.85 15.37 -3.78
C ILE A 75 7.58 14.95 -3.05
N VAL A 76 7.60 13.78 -2.43
CA VAL A 76 6.52 13.26 -1.60
C VAL A 76 7.00 13.21 -0.16
N GLU A 77 6.27 13.86 0.75
CA GLU A 77 6.55 13.82 2.19
C GLU A 77 5.34 13.22 2.91
N LEU A 78 5.60 12.18 3.70
CA LEU A 78 4.58 11.45 4.42
C LEU A 78 4.80 11.61 5.92
N THR A 79 3.73 11.95 6.63
CA THR A 79 3.63 11.84 8.09
C THR A 79 2.37 11.04 8.44
N SER A 80 2.17 10.70 9.71
CA SER A 80 0.98 9.97 10.15
C SER A 80 -0.33 10.76 9.95
N SER A 81 -0.25 12.08 9.73
CA SER A 81 -1.40 12.98 9.62
C SER A 81 -1.53 13.68 8.27
N ALA A 82 -0.48 13.75 7.46
CA ALA A 82 -0.48 14.51 6.22
C ALA A 82 0.33 13.83 5.12
N ILE A 83 -0.10 14.08 3.88
CA ILE A 83 0.59 13.68 2.66
C ILE A 83 0.83 14.96 1.88
N ASN A 84 2.09 15.32 1.69
CA ASN A 84 2.46 16.48 0.90
C ASN A 84 3.12 16.04 -0.41
N VAL A 85 2.74 16.68 -1.52
CA VAL A 85 3.37 16.50 -2.83
C VAL A 85 3.80 17.87 -3.32
N ASN A 86 5.11 18.05 -3.56
CA ASN A 86 5.72 19.33 -3.96
C ASN A 86 5.36 20.51 -3.05
N GLY A 87 5.23 20.26 -1.74
CA GLY A 87 4.87 21.25 -0.74
C GLY A 87 3.37 21.51 -0.56
N GLU A 88 2.51 20.87 -1.35
CA GLU A 88 1.06 20.98 -1.23
C GLU A 88 0.48 19.75 -0.52
N THR A 89 -0.37 19.97 0.48
CA THR A 89 -1.09 18.87 1.16
C THR A 89 -2.21 18.35 0.26
N ILE A 90 -2.22 17.03 0.04
CA ILE A 90 -3.20 16.36 -0.82
C ILE A 90 -4.08 15.39 -0.03
N THR A 91 -5.16 14.93 -0.68
CA THR A 91 -5.98 13.80 -0.22
C THR A 91 -5.88 12.65 -1.20
N VAL A 92 -5.98 11.42 -0.69
CA VAL A 92 -5.94 10.20 -1.52
C VAL A 92 -7.34 9.83 -2.05
N PRO A 93 -7.43 9.20 -3.23
CA PRO A 93 -6.33 8.89 -4.15
C PRO A 93 -5.80 10.13 -4.86
N TYR A 94 -4.48 10.17 -5.09
CA TYR A 94 -3.79 11.22 -5.83
C TYR A 94 -3.16 10.65 -7.10
N ASN A 95 -3.38 11.31 -8.23
CA ASN A 95 -2.77 10.96 -9.51
C ASN A 95 -2.07 12.20 -10.08
N GLY A 96 -0.74 12.22 -9.98
CA GLY A 96 0.10 13.33 -10.41
C GLY A 96 1.22 12.91 -11.37
N PRO A 97 2.09 13.84 -11.76
CA PRO A 97 3.20 13.57 -12.67
C PRO A 97 4.12 12.47 -12.11
N GLY A 98 4.09 11.30 -12.77
CA GLY A 98 4.96 10.17 -12.46
C GLY A 98 4.68 9.44 -11.15
N VAL A 99 3.71 9.89 -10.33
CA VAL A 99 3.40 9.35 -9.00
C VAL A 99 1.90 9.18 -8.82
N PHE A 100 1.50 7.99 -8.35
CA PHE A 100 0.15 7.68 -7.90
C PHE A 100 0.18 7.30 -6.41
N ILE A 101 -0.71 7.89 -5.62
CA ILE A 101 -0.80 7.64 -4.16
C ILE A 101 -2.21 7.18 -3.82
N GLU A 102 -2.32 6.05 -3.14
CA GLU A 102 -3.59 5.48 -2.72
C GLU A 102 -3.51 4.91 -1.32
N LYS A 103 -4.68 4.76 -0.68
CA LYS A 103 -4.82 4.01 0.56
C LYS A 103 -5.53 2.70 0.27
N ILE A 104 -4.86 1.58 0.55
CA ILE A 104 -5.41 0.23 0.40
C ILE A 104 -5.42 -0.40 1.78
N SER A 105 -6.60 -0.73 2.29
CA SER A 105 -6.78 -1.19 3.67
C SER A 105 -6.15 -0.18 4.66
N TYR A 106 -5.09 -0.58 5.38
CA TYR A 106 -4.36 0.29 6.30
C TYR A 106 -3.11 0.93 5.71
N TYR A 107 -2.73 0.54 4.50
CA TYR A 107 -1.48 0.96 3.89
C TYR A 107 -1.65 2.21 3.05
N LEU A 108 -0.74 3.16 3.25
CA LEU A 108 -0.50 4.22 2.30
C LEU A 108 0.53 3.71 1.28
N THR A 109 0.14 3.69 0.01
CA THR A 109 0.97 3.17 -1.09
C THR A 109 1.30 4.30 -2.05
N VAL A 110 2.59 4.49 -2.34
CA VAL A 110 3.12 5.43 -3.34
C VAL A 110 3.73 4.62 -4.48
N LYS A 111 3.13 4.70 -5.67
CA LYS A 111 3.58 4.04 -6.89
C LYS A 111 4.19 5.06 -7.84
N ALA A 112 5.48 4.95 -8.09
CA ALA A 112 6.16 5.76 -9.09
C ALA A 112 6.23 5.01 -10.44
N THR A 113 5.95 5.72 -11.53
CA THR A 113 6.01 5.17 -12.90
C THR A 113 7.40 4.62 -13.26
N MET A 114 8.45 5.09 -12.60
CA MET A 114 9.80 4.56 -12.73
C MET A 114 10.00 3.17 -12.10
N GLY A 115 8.99 2.55 -11.49
CA GLY A 115 9.10 1.21 -10.91
C GLY A 115 9.66 1.21 -9.50
N VAL A 116 9.36 2.25 -8.73
CA VAL A 116 9.56 2.32 -7.28
C VAL A 116 8.17 2.29 -6.63
N THR A 117 7.95 1.37 -5.70
CA THR A 117 6.73 1.31 -4.90
C THR A 117 7.10 1.38 -3.42
N ALA A 118 6.52 2.35 -2.70
CA ALA A 118 6.69 2.49 -1.27
C ALA A 118 5.37 2.22 -0.55
N ILE A 119 5.41 1.42 0.52
CA ILE A 119 4.24 0.96 1.26
C ILE A 119 4.48 1.24 2.75
N TRP A 120 3.58 2.01 3.38
CA TRP A 120 3.66 2.35 4.80
C TRP A 120 2.38 1.95 5.53
N ASN A 121 2.49 1.24 6.65
CA ASN A 121 1.34 0.95 7.52
C ASN A 121 0.86 2.14 8.37
N LEU A 122 1.41 3.34 8.13
CA LEU A 122 1.18 4.57 8.91
C LEU A 122 1.63 4.49 10.38
N ASP A 123 2.48 3.51 10.69
CA ASP A 123 3.07 3.32 12.01
C ASP A 123 4.56 2.95 11.87
N ASP A 124 4.95 1.73 12.24
CA ASP A 124 6.33 1.29 12.42
C ASP A 124 6.98 0.66 11.19
N ALA A 125 6.18 0.24 10.20
CA ALA A 125 6.59 -0.62 9.11
C ALA A 125 6.50 0.05 7.74
N PHE A 126 7.66 0.16 7.08
CA PHE A 126 7.81 0.76 5.77
C PHE A 126 8.58 -0.17 4.84
N MET A 127 8.07 -0.35 3.62
CA MET A 127 8.61 -1.26 2.63
C MET A 127 8.85 -0.51 1.31
N VAL A 128 9.99 -0.80 0.67
CA VAL A 128 10.34 -0.32 -0.66
C VAL A 128 10.50 -1.51 -1.58
N GLU A 129 9.70 -1.53 -2.63
CA GLU A 129 9.82 -2.46 -3.76
C GLU A 129 10.47 -1.74 -4.95
N LEU A 130 11.51 -2.35 -5.51
CA LEU A 130 12.23 -1.85 -6.67
C LEU A 130 12.15 -2.83 -7.85
N ASN A 131 11.87 -2.29 -9.03
CA ASN A 131 12.04 -3.01 -10.27
C ASN A 131 13.50 -3.48 -10.43
N GLN A 132 13.69 -4.67 -10.97
CA GLN A 132 15.00 -5.28 -11.15
C GLN A 132 15.99 -4.49 -12.01
N LYS A 133 15.51 -3.55 -12.84
CA LYS A 133 16.38 -2.63 -13.58
C LYS A 133 17.31 -1.83 -12.69
N TYR A 134 17.04 -1.74 -11.38
CA TYR A 134 17.86 -1.07 -10.38
C TYR A 134 18.92 -1.97 -9.73
N LYS A 135 19.03 -3.25 -10.13
CA LYS A 135 20.10 -4.14 -9.64
C LYS A 135 21.48 -3.50 -9.83
N ASN A 136 22.33 -3.60 -8.81
CA ASN A 136 23.66 -3.00 -8.74
C ASN A 136 23.69 -1.46 -8.85
N GLN A 137 22.55 -0.77 -8.73
CA GLN A 137 22.48 0.69 -8.86
C GLN A 137 22.14 1.41 -7.56
N THR A 138 21.74 0.68 -6.53
CA THR A 138 21.23 1.28 -5.30
C THR A 138 22.36 1.57 -4.30
N CYS A 139 22.07 2.46 -3.37
CA CYS A 139 22.82 2.62 -2.14
C CYS A 139 21.88 3.13 -1.04
N GLY A 140 22.35 3.25 0.20
CA GLY A 140 21.52 3.51 1.38
C GLY A 140 21.47 2.32 2.33
N LEU A 141 20.69 2.43 3.39
CA LEU A 141 20.51 1.37 4.38
C LEU A 141 20.00 0.04 3.79
N CYS A 142 19.29 0.09 2.65
CA CYS A 142 18.80 -1.08 1.95
C CYS A 142 19.84 -1.85 1.12
N GLY A 143 21.09 -1.39 1.07
CA GLY A 143 22.18 -2.06 0.33
C GLY A 143 22.20 -1.74 -1.16
N ASP A 144 22.99 -2.49 -1.92
CA ASP A 144 23.30 -2.20 -3.33
C ASP A 144 22.52 -3.04 -4.36
N PHE A 145 21.67 -3.95 -3.88
CA PHE A 145 20.73 -4.76 -4.65
C PHE A 145 21.45 -5.59 -5.73
N ASN A 146 22.50 -6.32 -5.33
CA ASN A 146 23.32 -7.12 -6.25
C ASN A 146 23.01 -8.63 -6.19
N GLY A 147 22.15 -9.07 -5.28
CA GLY A 147 21.76 -10.46 -5.06
C GLY A 147 22.69 -11.26 -4.16
N VAL A 148 23.65 -10.62 -3.48
CA VAL A 148 24.66 -11.28 -2.64
C VAL A 148 24.42 -10.98 -1.15
N PRO A 149 23.78 -11.90 -0.40
CA PRO A 149 23.19 -11.63 0.92
C PRO A 149 24.14 -11.51 2.12
N ILE A 150 25.47 -11.64 1.97
CA ILE A 150 26.35 -11.83 3.16
C ILE A 150 27.69 -11.07 3.07
N TYR A 151 28.02 -10.42 1.95
CA TYR A 151 29.41 -10.00 1.70
C TYR A 151 29.65 -8.59 1.15
N ASN A 152 28.66 -7.71 1.02
CA ASN A 152 28.94 -6.41 0.39
C ASN A 152 28.57 -5.19 1.24
N GLU A 153 27.48 -5.21 2.00
CA GLU A 153 26.87 -4.00 2.52
C GLU A 153 27.69 -3.44 3.68
N PHE A 154 28.10 -4.32 4.59
CA PHE A 154 28.88 -3.96 5.78
C PHE A 154 30.39 -3.98 5.53
N ILE A 155 30.86 -4.28 4.33
CA ILE A 155 32.30 -4.33 4.03
C ILE A 155 32.69 -3.13 3.19
N LYS A 156 33.48 -2.22 3.78
CA LYS A 156 34.03 -1.07 3.08
C LYS A 156 35.55 -1.12 3.11
N ASP A 157 36.18 -1.12 1.93
CA ASP A 157 37.64 -1.17 1.77
C ASP A 157 38.30 -2.35 2.54
N GLY A 158 37.60 -3.48 2.64
CA GLY A 158 38.06 -4.68 3.36
C GLY A 158 37.84 -4.66 4.88
N VAL A 159 37.19 -3.62 5.41
CA VAL A 159 36.84 -3.50 6.83
C VAL A 159 35.36 -3.81 7.03
N ASN A 160 35.06 -4.68 8.00
CA ASN A 160 33.69 -4.96 8.41
C ASN A 160 33.18 -3.86 9.35
N LEU A 161 32.10 -3.20 8.97
CA LEU A 161 31.46 -2.11 9.68
C LEU A 161 30.45 -2.66 10.68
N SER A 162 30.34 -2.00 11.84
CA SER A 162 29.19 -2.23 12.72
C SER A 162 27.92 -1.63 12.11
N ALA A 163 26.74 -2.07 12.56
CA ALA A 163 25.48 -1.48 12.09
C ALA A 163 25.40 0.04 12.31
N PRO A 164 25.83 0.60 13.46
CA PRO A 164 25.94 2.06 13.63
C PRO A 164 26.93 2.72 12.66
N ASP A 165 28.11 2.13 12.43
CA ASP A 165 29.09 2.71 11.50
C ASP A 165 28.53 2.73 10.07
N TYR A 166 27.84 1.66 9.67
CA TYR A 166 27.14 1.58 8.40
C TYR A 166 26.00 2.60 8.30
N GLY A 167 25.21 2.76 9.37
CA GLY A 167 24.15 3.76 9.46
C GLY A 167 24.66 5.19 9.29
N ASN A 168 25.79 5.51 9.91
CA ASN A 168 26.43 6.82 9.82
C ASN A 168 26.87 7.18 8.39
N LEU A 169 27.13 6.21 7.50
CA LEU A 169 27.40 6.49 6.08
C LEU A 169 26.19 7.06 5.34
N TRP A 170 24.98 6.75 5.83
CA TRP A 170 23.71 7.08 5.19
C TRP A 170 22.90 8.11 5.96
N LYS A 171 23.49 8.71 6.99
CA LYS A 171 22.89 9.79 7.75
C LYS A 171 22.80 11.06 6.90
N MET A 172 21.65 11.73 6.95
CA MET A 172 21.41 12.97 6.22
C MET A 172 20.72 13.98 7.14
N ASP A 173 21.52 14.85 7.74
CA ASP A 173 21.02 15.96 8.54
C ASP A 173 20.35 17.02 7.63
N ASP A 174 19.25 17.62 8.11
CA ASP A 174 18.69 18.80 7.47
C ASP A 174 19.67 19.99 7.59
N PRO A 175 19.62 21.00 6.69
CA PRO A 175 20.62 22.08 6.66
C PRO A 175 20.80 22.86 7.96
N THR A 176 19.77 22.88 8.82
CA THR A 176 19.76 23.57 10.11
C THR A 176 19.79 22.60 11.30
N GLU A 177 19.90 21.31 11.04
CA GLU A 177 19.90 20.27 12.04
C GLU A 177 21.30 19.70 12.23
N HIS A 178 21.63 19.38 13.48
CA HIS A 178 22.69 18.43 13.77
C HIS A 178 22.08 17.37 14.67
N CYS A 179 21.83 16.19 14.11
CA CYS A 179 21.25 15.11 14.89
C CYS A 179 22.37 14.36 15.61
N GLU A 180 22.33 14.27 16.93
CA GLU A 180 23.27 13.45 17.68
C GLU A 180 22.66 12.06 17.91
N GLU A 181 23.44 11.01 17.64
CA GLU A 181 23.01 9.65 17.94
C GLU A 181 23.06 9.41 19.44
N GLN A 182 22.00 8.86 20.00
CA GLN A 182 22.00 8.45 21.40
C GLN A 182 22.84 7.17 21.53
N ALA A 183 23.73 7.14 22.53
CA ALA A 183 24.50 5.93 22.82
C ALA A 183 23.55 4.75 23.06
N ALA A 184 23.74 3.67 22.30
CA ALA A 184 22.91 2.47 22.43
C ALA A 184 23.00 1.93 23.87
N ILE A 185 21.86 1.81 24.56
CA ILE A 185 21.80 1.10 25.83
C ILE A 185 21.76 -0.38 25.49
N VAL A 186 22.94 -1.01 25.51
CA VAL A 186 23.06 -2.46 25.33
C VAL A 186 22.59 -3.13 26.63
N ASN A 187 21.33 -3.55 26.66
CA ASN A 187 20.84 -4.44 27.71
C ASN A 187 20.69 -5.84 27.11
N ASP A 188 21.78 -6.63 27.14
CA ASP A 188 21.84 -7.99 26.58
C ASP A 188 21.20 -9.06 27.48
N ASN A 189 20.67 -8.69 28.65
CA ASN A 189 20.10 -9.66 29.58
C ASN A 189 18.60 -9.86 29.34
N CYS A 190 18.28 -10.89 28.54
CA CYS A 190 16.92 -11.33 28.22
C CYS A 190 16.13 -11.99 29.38
N GLY A 191 16.71 -12.14 30.58
CA GLY A 191 16.02 -12.59 31.81
C GLY A 191 14.89 -13.63 31.63
N ASP A 192 13.70 -13.32 32.15
CA ASP A 192 12.48 -14.15 32.15
C ASP A 192 11.73 -14.19 30.80
N GLU A 193 12.34 -13.81 29.68
CA GLU A 193 11.66 -13.72 28.38
C GLU A 193 11.72 -14.99 27.54
N VAL A 194 12.44 -16.00 28.01
CA VAL A 194 12.54 -17.34 27.39
C VAL A 194 11.16 -17.96 27.09
N PRO A 195 10.12 -17.86 27.94
CA PRO A 195 8.78 -18.37 27.63
C PRO A 195 8.10 -17.63 26.47
N LYS A 196 8.28 -16.30 26.33
CA LYS A 196 7.72 -15.51 25.22
C LYS A 196 8.44 -15.83 23.91
N ALA A 197 9.76 -15.98 23.95
CA ALA A 197 10.56 -16.44 22.82
C ALA A 197 10.19 -17.87 22.40
N THR A 198 9.88 -18.75 23.36
CA THR A 198 9.40 -20.11 23.08
C THR A 198 8.04 -20.08 22.41
N LEU A 199 7.08 -19.27 22.89
CA LEU A 199 5.76 -19.06 22.29
C LEU A 199 5.87 -18.48 20.87
N ALA A 200 6.71 -17.47 20.67
CA ALA A 200 7.02 -16.90 19.36
C ALA A 200 7.52 -17.99 18.40
N SER A 201 8.54 -18.73 18.84
CA SER A 201 9.12 -19.81 18.07
C SER A 201 8.16 -20.98 17.83
N TYR A 202 7.12 -21.13 18.66
CA TYR A 202 6.03 -22.07 18.46
C TYR A 202 5.07 -21.55 17.39
N GLU A 203 4.58 -20.30 17.48
CA GLU A 203 3.72 -19.71 16.45
C GLU A 203 4.41 -19.71 15.06
N TYR A 204 5.72 -19.48 14.99
CA TYR A 204 6.51 -19.63 13.74
C TYR A 204 6.62 -21.07 13.24
N ARG A 205 6.60 -22.07 14.13
CA ARG A 205 6.76 -23.50 13.81
C ARG A 205 5.43 -24.24 13.63
N VAL A 206 4.33 -23.64 14.05
CA VAL A 206 2.96 -24.15 13.87
C VAL A 206 2.47 -23.79 12.47
N ASN A 207 1.55 -24.60 11.94
CA ASN A 207 1.16 -24.69 10.52
C ASN A 207 0.74 -23.39 9.80
N HIS A 208 0.61 -22.25 10.48
CA HIS A 208 0.18 -20.98 9.87
C HIS A 208 1.16 -20.43 8.81
N PHE A 209 2.43 -20.83 8.88
CA PHE A 209 3.48 -20.41 7.96
C PHE A 209 4.08 -21.56 7.15
N SER A 210 3.37 -22.69 7.07
CA SER A 210 3.85 -23.89 6.35
C SER A 210 4.18 -23.62 4.88
N ASN A 211 3.45 -22.71 4.22
CA ASN A 211 3.70 -22.28 2.83
C ASN A 211 4.78 -21.19 2.67
N CYS A 212 5.40 -20.73 3.77
CA CYS A 212 6.31 -19.58 3.77
C CYS A 212 7.79 -19.97 3.87
N SER A 213 8.10 -21.07 4.56
CA SER A 213 9.46 -21.43 4.98
C SER A 213 10.42 -21.73 3.82
N ALA A 214 9.90 -22.10 2.65
CA ALA A 214 10.71 -22.30 1.45
C ALA A 214 11.18 -20.99 0.80
N ALA A 215 10.49 -19.88 1.05
CA ALA A 215 10.73 -18.60 0.39
C ALA A 215 11.39 -17.56 1.31
N VAL A 216 11.19 -17.66 2.64
CA VAL A 216 11.72 -16.74 3.64
C VAL A 216 12.31 -17.51 4.82
N SER A 217 13.51 -17.13 5.26
CA SER A 217 14.21 -17.77 6.39
C SER A 217 13.49 -17.53 7.71
N VAL A 218 12.81 -18.55 8.24
CA VAL A 218 12.21 -18.52 9.58
C VAL A 218 13.27 -18.24 10.66
N GLU A 219 14.46 -18.83 10.53
CA GLU A 219 15.51 -18.71 11.54
C GLU A 219 16.02 -17.27 11.70
N SER A 220 16.12 -16.52 10.62
CA SER A 220 16.54 -15.11 10.66
C SER A 220 15.53 -14.26 11.43
N PHE A 221 14.23 -14.44 11.17
CA PHE A 221 13.16 -13.72 11.86
C PHE A 221 13.01 -14.14 13.33
N VAL A 222 13.23 -15.42 13.65
CA VAL A 222 13.25 -15.88 15.05
C VAL A 222 14.36 -15.20 15.85
N LYS A 223 15.57 -15.06 15.29
CA LYS A 223 16.69 -14.35 15.95
C LYS A 223 16.35 -12.88 16.22
N VAL A 224 15.78 -12.20 15.22
CA VAL A 224 15.34 -10.80 15.33
C VAL A 224 14.25 -10.66 16.38
N CYS A 225 13.25 -11.53 16.33
CA CYS A 225 12.15 -11.59 17.30
C CYS A 225 12.65 -11.76 18.73
N MET A 226 13.62 -12.64 18.96
CA MET A 226 14.22 -12.83 20.29
C MET A 226 14.89 -11.55 20.76
N LYS A 227 15.64 -10.87 19.89
CA LYS A 227 16.31 -9.60 20.23
C LYS A 227 15.30 -8.49 20.55
N ASP A 228 14.24 -8.36 19.77
CA ASP A 228 13.18 -7.36 19.97
C ASP A 228 12.46 -7.57 21.30
N LEU A 229 12.16 -8.82 21.64
CA LEU A 229 11.56 -9.17 22.93
C LEU A 229 12.42 -8.64 24.08
N CYS A 230 13.74 -8.90 24.06
CA CYS A 230 14.66 -8.53 25.16
C CYS A 230 14.77 -7.03 25.38
N GLN A 231 14.43 -6.26 24.37
CA GLN A 231 14.49 -4.80 24.39
C GLN A 231 13.08 -4.18 24.53
N CYS A 232 12.04 -5.00 24.63
CA CYS A 232 10.65 -4.56 24.62
C CYS A 232 10.20 -4.12 26.01
N ASN A 233 10.06 -2.81 26.21
CA ASN A 233 9.64 -2.24 27.50
C ASN A 233 8.12 -2.00 27.59
N THR A 234 7.31 -2.75 26.83
CA THR A 234 5.87 -2.49 26.69
C THR A 234 5.04 -3.18 27.78
N THR A 235 4.09 -2.45 28.38
CA THR A 235 3.11 -2.97 29.35
C THR A 235 2.11 -3.97 28.76
N SER A 236 1.96 -4.00 27.43
CA SER A 236 1.01 -4.87 26.69
C SER A 236 1.55 -6.26 26.35
N GLY A 237 2.74 -6.62 26.82
CA GLY A 237 3.26 -8.00 26.84
C GLY A 237 3.72 -8.59 25.51
N PHE A 238 3.17 -8.17 24.36
CA PHE A 238 3.41 -8.75 23.03
C PHE A 238 3.62 -7.75 21.87
N SER A 239 3.61 -6.43 22.09
CA SER A 239 3.66 -5.43 20.98
C SER A 239 4.86 -5.65 20.02
N CYS A 240 6.07 -5.71 20.56
CA CYS A 240 7.29 -5.93 19.75
C CYS A 240 7.32 -7.31 19.06
N LEU A 241 6.73 -8.33 19.70
CA LEU A 241 6.60 -9.66 19.11
C LEU A 241 5.72 -9.62 17.85
N CYS A 242 4.56 -8.96 17.97
CA CYS A 242 3.58 -8.88 16.90
C CYS A 242 4.15 -8.18 15.66
N GLN A 243 4.99 -7.16 15.84
CA GLN A 243 5.61 -6.42 14.74
C GLN A 243 6.50 -7.33 13.88
N THR A 244 7.34 -8.15 14.51
CA THR A 244 8.25 -9.05 13.77
C THR A 244 7.52 -10.26 13.16
N ILE A 245 6.49 -10.80 13.82
CA ILE A 245 5.63 -11.84 13.21
C ILE A 245 4.86 -11.26 12.01
N ALA A 246 4.32 -10.04 12.14
CA ALA A 246 3.63 -9.36 11.04
C ALA A 246 4.57 -9.12 9.85
N GLU A 247 5.81 -8.73 10.11
CA GLU A 247 6.79 -8.59 9.03
C GLU A 247 7.08 -9.92 8.34
N TYR A 248 7.27 -11.01 9.08
CA TYR A 248 7.47 -12.32 8.48
C TYR A 248 6.26 -12.74 7.62
N SER A 249 5.04 -12.49 8.09
CA SER A 249 3.79 -12.70 7.32
C SER A 249 3.79 -11.91 6.01
N ARG A 250 4.14 -10.62 6.06
CA ARG A 250 4.26 -9.76 4.86
C ARG A 250 5.30 -10.25 3.87
N GLN A 251 6.48 -10.63 4.36
CA GLN A 251 7.56 -11.15 3.52
C GLN A 251 7.17 -12.49 2.88
N CYS A 252 6.42 -13.34 3.59
CA CYS A 252 5.84 -14.55 3.02
C CYS A 252 4.87 -14.26 1.87
N ALA A 253 3.90 -13.36 2.10
CA ALA A 253 2.92 -12.96 1.08
C ALA A 253 3.61 -12.39 -0.17
N TYR A 254 4.62 -11.54 0.04
CA TYR A 254 5.40 -10.95 -1.03
C TYR A 254 6.17 -12.01 -1.85
N ALA A 255 6.74 -13.01 -1.19
CA ALA A 255 7.46 -14.10 -1.84
C ALA A 255 6.53 -15.13 -2.54
N GLY A 256 5.21 -14.86 -2.60
CA GLY A 256 4.21 -15.71 -3.23
C GLY A 256 3.65 -16.80 -2.33
N GLY A 257 4.00 -16.80 -1.05
CA GLY A 257 3.36 -17.64 -0.04
C GLY A 257 1.99 -17.11 0.36
N VAL A 258 1.20 -17.94 1.04
CA VAL A 258 -0.12 -17.57 1.56
C VAL A 258 -0.10 -17.82 3.07
N PRO A 259 0.23 -16.81 3.89
CA PRO A 259 0.19 -16.95 5.35
C PRO A 259 -1.26 -17.15 5.81
N GLU A 260 -1.46 -18.07 6.75
CA GLU A 260 -2.75 -18.22 7.42
C GLU A 260 -2.92 -17.17 8.53
N ASN A 261 -4.17 -16.96 8.96
CA ASN A 261 -4.48 -16.06 10.07
C ASN A 261 -3.87 -16.58 11.39
N TRP A 262 -2.76 -15.97 11.81
CA TRP A 262 -2.05 -16.29 13.06
C TRP A 262 -2.49 -15.43 14.25
N ARG A 263 -3.08 -14.25 13.99
CA ARG A 263 -3.62 -13.36 15.03
C ARG A 263 -4.87 -13.95 15.68
N LYS A 264 -4.96 -13.83 17.01
CA LYS A 264 -6.07 -14.33 17.83
C LYS A 264 -6.55 -13.20 18.75
N LYS A 265 -7.75 -13.34 19.33
CA LYS A 265 -8.32 -12.34 20.25
C LYS A 265 -7.36 -11.93 21.38
N ASP A 266 -6.66 -12.91 21.94
CA ASP A 266 -5.73 -12.74 23.06
C ASP A 266 -4.26 -12.72 22.61
N PHE A 267 -3.99 -12.65 21.30
CA PHE A 267 -2.65 -12.65 20.72
C PHE A 267 -2.57 -11.78 19.46
N CYS A 268 -1.94 -10.61 19.56
CA CYS A 268 -1.74 -9.68 18.45
C CYS A 268 -3.04 -9.31 17.71
N SER A 269 -4.15 -9.19 18.44
CA SER A 269 -5.47 -8.93 17.87
C SER A 269 -5.50 -7.62 17.09
N MET A 270 -6.23 -7.65 15.97
CA MET A 270 -6.51 -6.50 15.13
C MET A 270 -8.01 -6.28 15.07
N SER A 271 -8.43 -5.01 15.06
CA SER A 271 -9.83 -4.63 14.90
C SER A 271 -10.06 -4.06 13.50
N CYS A 272 -11.23 -4.35 12.93
CA CYS A 272 -11.65 -3.84 11.63
C CYS A 272 -12.84 -2.88 11.79
N PRO A 273 -12.95 -1.85 10.95
CA PRO A 273 -14.14 -1.02 10.89
C PRO A 273 -15.33 -1.78 10.26
N ALA A 274 -16.55 -1.39 10.66
CA ALA A 274 -17.80 -1.91 10.13
C ALA A 274 -17.89 -3.46 10.20
N SER A 275 -18.35 -4.10 9.12
CA SER A 275 -18.47 -5.56 8.99
C SER A 275 -17.27 -6.23 8.30
N MET A 276 -16.13 -5.54 8.19
CA MET A 276 -14.92 -6.12 7.64
C MET A 276 -14.26 -7.11 8.61
N VAL A 277 -13.49 -8.04 8.07
CA VAL A 277 -12.71 -9.03 8.82
C VAL A 277 -11.23 -8.89 8.49
N TYR A 278 -10.39 -9.14 9.49
CA TYR A 278 -8.94 -9.10 9.30
C TYR A 278 -8.47 -10.38 8.61
N MET A 279 -7.59 -10.24 7.63
CA MET A 279 -6.97 -11.35 6.90
C MET A 279 -5.48 -11.06 6.73
N GLU A 280 -4.64 -12.09 6.85
CA GLU A 280 -3.19 -11.99 6.59
C GLU A 280 -2.86 -11.95 5.09
N CYS A 281 -3.77 -12.43 4.25
CA CYS A 281 -3.61 -12.47 2.79
C CYS A 281 -4.97 -12.21 2.13
N GLY A 282 -5.32 -10.92 1.98
CA GLY A 282 -6.51 -10.46 1.26
C GLY A 282 -6.16 -9.83 -0.08
N ASN A 283 -7.13 -9.82 -1.00
CA ASN A 283 -6.97 -9.21 -2.31
C ASN A 283 -6.95 -7.67 -2.17
N PRO A 284 -5.84 -6.97 -2.53
CA PRO A 284 -5.77 -5.52 -2.45
C PRO A 284 -6.75 -4.81 -3.41
N CYS A 285 -7.18 -5.49 -4.47
CA CYS A 285 -8.23 -5.01 -5.36
C CYS A 285 -9.60 -5.38 -4.78
N ILE A 286 -10.05 -4.64 -3.77
CA ILE A 286 -11.35 -4.85 -3.11
C ILE A 286 -12.49 -4.68 -4.13
N ASP A 287 -13.39 -5.68 -4.19
CA ASP A 287 -14.64 -5.58 -4.93
C ASP A 287 -15.59 -4.62 -4.22
N THR A 288 -16.17 -3.70 -4.97
CA THR A 288 -17.13 -2.72 -4.44
C THR A 288 -18.48 -2.84 -5.14
N CYS A 289 -19.52 -2.27 -4.54
CA CYS A 289 -20.83 -2.20 -5.18
C CYS A 289 -20.81 -1.54 -6.55
N SER A 290 -19.99 -0.51 -6.73
CA SER A 290 -19.85 0.18 -8.02
C SER A 290 -18.91 -0.54 -9.01
N ASN A 291 -18.06 -1.44 -8.52
CA ASN A 291 -17.10 -2.18 -9.33
C ASN A 291 -16.88 -3.60 -8.77
N SER A 292 -17.80 -4.50 -9.11
CA SER A 292 -17.88 -5.87 -8.59
C SER A 292 -17.14 -6.91 -9.45
N GLU A 293 -16.48 -6.51 -10.54
CA GLU A 293 -15.77 -7.41 -11.45
C GLU A 293 -14.36 -6.91 -11.80
N LYS A 294 -13.49 -6.64 -10.80
CA LYS A 294 -12.06 -6.43 -11.08
C LYS A 294 -11.40 -7.76 -11.43
N LYS A 295 -11.52 -8.19 -12.70
CA LYS A 295 -10.99 -9.48 -13.17
C LYS A 295 -9.46 -9.57 -13.20
N ASP A 296 -8.76 -8.44 -13.33
CA ASP A 296 -7.30 -8.42 -13.46
C ASP A 296 -6.65 -7.67 -12.30
N CYS A 297 -6.57 -8.31 -11.12
CA CYS A 297 -5.69 -7.88 -10.05
C CYS A 297 -4.38 -8.65 -10.12
N THR A 298 -3.30 -8.00 -10.55
CA THR A 298 -1.96 -8.62 -10.65
C THR A 298 -1.09 -8.39 -9.42
N GLN A 299 -1.66 -7.86 -8.33
CA GLN A 299 -0.94 -7.55 -7.10
C GLN A 299 -0.94 -8.77 -6.17
N HIS A 300 0.16 -8.96 -5.43
CA HIS A 300 0.21 -9.96 -4.35
C HIS A 300 -0.81 -9.60 -3.26
N CYS A 301 -1.24 -10.60 -2.49
CA CYS A 301 -2.13 -10.34 -1.38
C CYS A 301 -1.42 -9.53 -0.28
N ILE A 302 -2.18 -8.74 0.45
CA ILE A 302 -1.68 -7.96 1.59
C ILE A 302 -2.52 -8.28 2.83
N ASP A 303 -1.96 -8.05 4.00
CA ASP A 303 -2.73 -8.14 5.24
C ASP A 303 -3.59 -6.89 5.46
N GLY A 304 -4.64 -7.01 6.27
CA GLY A 304 -5.53 -5.90 6.58
C GLY A 304 -6.98 -6.32 6.71
N CYS A 305 -7.88 -5.35 6.63
CA CYS A 305 -9.31 -5.58 6.72
C CYS A 305 -9.96 -5.60 5.35
N PHE A 306 -10.75 -6.66 5.13
CA PHE A 306 -11.39 -6.98 3.87
C PHE A 306 -12.82 -7.45 4.11
N CYS A 307 -13.61 -7.49 3.04
CA CYS A 307 -14.93 -8.08 3.11
C CYS A 307 -14.87 -9.61 3.12
N PRO A 308 -15.66 -10.28 3.97
CA PRO A 308 -15.68 -11.73 4.01
C PRO A 308 -16.18 -12.32 2.68
N PRO A 309 -15.84 -13.58 2.36
CA PRO A 309 -16.25 -14.23 1.12
C PRO A 309 -17.76 -14.13 0.89
N GLY A 310 -18.17 -13.80 -0.34
CA GLY A 310 -19.57 -13.63 -0.74
C GLY A 310 -20.15 -12.23 -0.50
N THR A 311 -19.34 -11.28 -0.02
CA THR A 311 -19.75 -9.88 0.18
C THR A 311 -18.80 -8.91 -0.55
N VAL A 312 -19.28 -7.70 -0.83
CA VAL A 312 -18.52 -6.60 -1.46
C VAL A 312 -18.57 -5.37 -0.57
N PHE A 313 -17.59 -4.48 -0.72
CA PHE A 313 -17.58 -3.22 0.02
C PHE A 313 -18.59 -2.23 -0.57
N ASP A 314 -19.49 -1.72 0.27
CA ASP A 314 -20.45 -0.70 -0.11
C ASP A 314 -19.76 0.68 -0.19
N ASP A 315 -19.23 0.97 -1.37
CA ASP A 315 -18.62 2.25 -1.68
C ASP A 315 -19.63 3.38 -1.95
N VAL A 316 -20.92 3.05 -2.06
CA VAL A 316 -22.01 3.99 -2.34
C VAL A 316 -22.55 4.61 -1.06
N THR A 317 -22.98 3.79 -0.10
CA THR A 317 -23.55 4.27 1.18
C THR A 317 -22.60 4.15 2.37
N LYS A 318 -21.45 3.51 2.17
CA LYS A 318 -20.40 3.31 3.20
C LYS A 318 -20.88 2.49 4.41
N SER A 319 -21.84 1.58 4.19
CA SER A 319 -22.40 0.73 5.25
C SER A 319 -21.48 -0.43 5.69
N GLY A 320 -20.41 -0.71 4.94
CA GLY A 320 -19.47 -1.80 5.20
C GLY A 320 -19.54 -2.87 4.12
N CYS A 321 -19.47 -4.13 4.50
CA CYS A 321 -19.56 -5.28 3.61
C CYS A 321 -21.00 -5.79 3.53
N ILE A 322 -21.53 -5.87 2.32
CA ILE A 322 -22.91 -6.33 2.04
C ILE A 322 -22.92 -7.33 0.87
N PRO A 323 -23.96 -8.18 0.76
CA PRO A 323 -24.13 -9.02 -0.43
C PRO A 323 -24.27 -8.19 -1.70
N LEU A 324 -23.73 -8.67 -2.83
CA LEU A 324 -23.81 -7.97 -4.12
C LEU A 324 -25.26 -7.64 -4.52
N SER A 325 -26.22 -8.50 -4.18
CA SER A 325 -27.65 -8.31 -4.45
C SER A 325 -28.27 -7.11 -3.72
N GLU A 326 -27.64 -6.64 -2.63
CA GLU A 326 -28.09 -5.50 -1.82
C GLU A 326 -27.45 -4.17 -2.26
N CYS A 327 -26.51 -4.21 -3.20
CA CYS A 327 -25.85 -3.00 -3.68
C CYS A 327 -26.83 -2.00 -4.28
N SER A 328 -26.69 -0.75 -3.82
CA SER A 328 -27.46 0.39 -4.31
C SER A 328 -26.87 0.94 -5.61
N CYS A 329 -27.73 1.50 -6.46
CA CYS A 329 -27.34 2.14 -7.72
C CYS A 329 -27.35 3.66 -7.55
N THR A 330 -26.57 4.37 -8.37
CA THR A 330 -26.60 5.84 -8.42
C THR A 330 -27.06 6.34 -9.79
N HIS A 331 -27.90 7.38 -9.80
CA HIS A 331 -28.33 8.07 -11.02
C HIS A 331 -28.64 9.53 -10.72
N GLY A 332 -28.04 10.46 -11.49
CA GLY A 332 -28.27 11.90 -11.33
C GLY A 332 -27.96 12.43 -9.93
N GLY A 333 -26.98 11.85 -9.23
CA GLY A 333 -26.62 12.20 -7.86
C GLY A 333 -27.54 11.63 -6.77
N LYS A 334 -28.58 10.86 -7.13
CA LYS A 334 -29.44 10.15 -6.17
C LYS A 334 -29.03 8.68 -6.05
N VAL A 335 -29.16 8.15 -4.85
CA VAL A 335 -28.95 6.73 -4.53
C VAL A 335 -30.29 6.01 -4.56
N TYR A 336 -30.32 4.82 -5.14
CA TYR A 336 -31.47 3.95 -5.25
C TYR A 336 -31.13 2.58 -4.68
N ALA A 337 -31.91 2.10 -3.71
CA ALA A 337 -31.72 0.77 -3.16
C ALA A 337 -32.00 -0.32 -4.22
N SER A 338 -31.45 -1.51 -4.02
CA SER A 338 -31.75 -2.66 -4.89
C SER A 338 -33.26 -2.92 -4.95
N GLY A 339 -33.81 -3.01 -6.16
CA GLY A 339 -35.26 -3.11 -6.42
C GLY A 339 -35.98 -1.76 -6.62
N GLU A 340 -35.38 -0.64 -6.26
CA GLU A 340 -35.95 0.68 -6.56
C GLU A 340 -35.82 1.02 -8.03
N SER A 341 -36.69 1.91 -8.50
CA SER A 341 -36.73 2.28 -9.92
C SER A 341 -37.02 3.75 -10.13
N TYR A 342 -36.51 4.27 -11.24
CA TYR A 342 -36.92 5.56 -11.77
C TYR A 342 -37.44 5.39 -13.19
N THR A 343 -38.23 6.36 -13.63
CA THR A 343 -38.75 6.41 -14.99
C THR A 343 -38.12 7.59 -15.70
N THR A 344 -37.52 7.34 -16.86
CA THR A 344 -36.96 8.38 -17.73
C THR A 344 -38.09 9.26 -18.29
N SER A 345 -37.74 10.42 -18.85
CA SER A 345 -38.69 11.30 -19.54
C SER A 345 -39.46 10.62 -20.69
N CYS A 346 -38.90 9.57 -21.27
CA CYS A 346 -39.52 8.76 -22.31
C CYS A 346 -40.44 7.64 -21.77
N GLY A 347 -40.50 7.45 -20.45
CA GLY A 347 -41.30 6.38 -19.84
C GLY A 347 -40.58 5.02 -19.80
N SER A 348 -39.29 4.95 -20.14
CA SER A 348 -38.45 3.77 -19.88
C SER A 348 -38.22 3.63 -18.38
N LYS A 349 -38.54 2.46 -17.82
CA LYS A 349 -38.34 2.15 -16.41
C LYS A 349 -36.97 1.50 -16.23
N CYS A 350 -36.17 2.06 -15.34
CA CYS A 350 -34.88 1.52 -14.92
C CYS A 350 -34.98 1.09 -13.47
N THR A 351 -34.70 -0.18 -13.20
CA THR A 351 -34.72 -0.77 -11.85
C THR A 351 -33.30 -1.11 -11.45
N CYS A 352 -32.92 -0.72 -10.24
CA CYS A 352 -31.64 -1.10 -9.66
C CYS A 352 -31.64 -2.59 -9.32
N ASN A 353 -30.60 -3.32 -9.70
CA ASN A 353 -30.41 -4.71 -9.37
C ASN A 353 -28.93 -4.95 -9.02
N GLY A 354 -28.63 -5.02 -7.72
CA GLY A 354 -27.29 -5.32 -7.23
C GLY A 354 -26.20 -4.39 -7.78
N GLY A 355 -26.40 -3.08 -7.64
CA GLY A 355 -25.47 -2.05 -8.11
C GLY A 355 -25.53 -1.74 -9.61
N GLN A 356 -26.26 -2.54 -10.40
CA GLN A 356 -26.41 -2.34 -11.84
C GLN A 356 -27.83 -1.89 -12.22
N TRP A 357 -27.92 -1.04 -13.26
CA TRP A 357 -29.20 -0.62 -13.80
C TRP A 357 -29.74 -1.62 -14.82
N ASN A 358 -30.92 -2.16 -14.55
CA ASN A 358 -31.69 -2.92 -15.52
C ASN A 358 -32.82 -2.04 -16.08
N CYS A 359 -32.63 -1.55 -17.31
CA CYS A 359 -33.54 -0.62 -17.97
C CYS A 359 -34.35 -1.32 -19.06
N THR A 360 -35.64 -0.98 -19.14
CA THR A 360 -36.50 -1.39 -20.26
C THR A 360 -36.24 -0.51 -21.48
N GLU A 361 -35.99 -1.12 -22.63
CA GLU A 361 -35.91 -0.39 -23.90
C GLU A 361 -37.31 0.01 -24.36
N LYS A 362 -37.48 1.31 -24.64
CA LYS A 362 -38.67 1.84 -25.32
C LYS A 362 -38.22 2.71 -26.48
N ASN A 363 -38.94 2.59 -27.59
CA ASN A 363 -38.77 3.49 -28.73
C ASN A 363 -39.26 4.89 -28.37
N CYS A 364 -38.31 5.76 -28.07
CA CYS A 364 -38.56 7.16 -27.76
C CYS A 364 -38.64 7.96 -29.06
N PRO A 365 -39.66 8.82 -29.25
CA PRO A 365 -39.64 9.78 -30.34
C PRO A 365 -38.48 10.76 -30.15
N ALA A 366 -37.60 10.85 -31.15
CA ALA A 366 -36.56 11.85 -31.18
C ALA A 366 -37.15 13.20 -31.65
N THR A 367 -36.74 14.29 -31.01
CA THR A 367 -37.21 15.64 -31.36
C THR A 367 -36.06 16.49 -31.87
N CYS A 368 -36.21 17.03 -33.08
CA CYS A 368 -35.38 18.12 -33.58
C CYS A 368 -36.09 19.44 -33.27
N SER A 369 -35.38 20.46 -32.77
CA SER A 369 -35.98 21.76 -32.44
C SER A 369 -35.20 22.94 -33.01
N LEU A 370 -35.92 24.02 -33.31
CA LEU A 370 -35.42 25.33 -33.73
C LEU A 370 -35.92 26.38 -32.75
N GLN A 371 -35.01 27.12 -32.11
CA GLN A 371 -35.29 28.13 -31.11
C GLN A 371 -34.65 29.47 -31.53
N GLY A 372 -35.35 30.58 -31.32
CA GLY A 372 -34.80 31.92 -31.55
C GLY A 372 -34.37 32.22 -33.00
N GLY A 373 -34.89 31.46 -33.99
CA GLY A 373 -34.63 31.65 -35.42
C GLY A 373 -33.33 31.06 -35.96
N ALA A 374 -32.32 30.81 -35.13
CA ALA A 374 -31.01 30.31 -35.57
C ALA A 374 -30.40 29.20 -34.70
N HIS A 375 -31.01 28.83 -33.57
CA HIS A 375 -30.49 27.80 -32.68
C HIS A 375 -31.20 26.47 -32.93
N PHE A 376 -30.46 25.47 -33.37
CA PHE A 376 -30.95 24.15 -33.70
C PHE A 376 -30.48 23.14 -32.66
N ILE A 377 -31.31 22.14 -32.40
CA ILE A 377 -30.95 20.93 -31.66
C ILE A 377 -31.35 19.75 -32.55
N THR A 378 -30.39 18.92 -32.97
CA THR A 378 -30.64 17.74 -33.81
C THR A 378 -31.46 16.67 -33.08
N TYR A 379 -31.95 15.65 -33.81
CA TYR A 379 -32.61 14.48 -33.22
C TYR A 379 -31.74 13.76 -32.16
N ASP A 380 -30.40 13.81 -32.30
CA ASP A 380 -29.43 13.26 -31.35
C ASP A 380 -29.01 14.24 -30.24
N GLY A 381 -29.71 15.38 -30.10
CA GLY A 381 -29.48 16.34 -29.04
C GLY A 381 -28.26 17.25 -29.24
N LYS A 382 -27.67 17.32 -30.44
CA LYS A 382 -26.51 18.18 -30.72
C LYS A 382 -26.97 19.62 -30.99
N PRO A 383 -26.55 20.61 -30.17
CA PRO A 383 -26.88 22.01 -30.42
C PRO A 383 -25.96 22.61 -31.49
N TYR A 384 -26.50 23.46 -32.36
CA TYR A 384 -25.71 24.30 -33.26
C TYR A 384 -26.46 25.59 -33.61
N THR A 385 -25.70 26.60 -34.05
CA THR A 385 -26.27 27.86 -34.53
C THR A 385 -26.02 27.98 -36.02
N PHE A 386 -27.06 28.33 -36.78
CA PHE A 386 -26.97 28.54 -38.21
C PHE A 386 -27.82 29.74 -38.63
N HIS A 387 -27.17 30.72 -39.27
CA HIS A 387 -27.81 31.92 -39.81
C HIS A 387 -27.89 31.79 -41.33
N GLY A 388 -29.05 31.37 -41.82
CA GLY A 388 -29.31 31.22 -43.26
C GLY A 388 -30.49 32.07 -43.72
N ASP A 389 -30.38 32.62 -44.93
CA ASP A 389 -31.41 33.36 -45.65
C ASP A 389 -31.86 32.57 -46.88
N CYS A 390 -32.36 31.35 -46.67
CA CYS A 390 -32.89 30.54 -47.76
C CYS A 390 -33.91 29.53 -47.22
N THR A 391 -34.55 28.80 -48.13
CA THR A 391 -35.39 27.65 -47.76
C THR A 391 -34.48 26.42 -47.60
N TYR A 392 -34.46 25.85 -46.39
CA TYR A 392 -33.67 24.66 -46.06
C TYR A 392 -34.58 23.48 -45.70
N VAL A 393 -34.13 22.27 -46.02
CA VAL A 393 -34.82 21.04 -45.59
C VAL A 393 -34.39 20.73 -44.15
N LEU A 394 -35.34 20.80 -43.20
CA LEU A 394 -35.07 20.47 -41.79
C LEU A 394 -35.09 18.96 -41.52
N SER A 395 -35.98 18.23 -42.16
CA SER A 395 -36.09 16.78 -42.04
C SER A 395 -36.80 16.19 -43.25
N LYS A 396 -36.30 15.06 -43.76
CA LYS A 396 -36.86 14.31 -44.89
C LYS A 396 -36.49 12.83 -44.75
N VAL A 397 -37.43 11.93 -45.03
CA VAL A 397 -37.17 10.49 -45.14
C VAL A 397 -36.33 10.22 -46.40
N CYS A 398 -35.22 9.50 -46.23
CA CYS A 398 -34.30 9.17 -47.33
C CYS A 398 -34.86 8.10 -48.25
#